data_AF-A0A6J4RWF4-F1
#
_entry.id   AF-A0A6J4RWF4-F1
#
_cell.length_a   1.000
_cell.length_b   1.000
_cell.length_c   1.000
_cell.angle_alpha   90.00
_cell.angle_beta   90.00
_cell.angle_gamma   90.00
#
_symmetry.space_group_name_H-M   'P 1'
#
loop_
_entity.id
_entity.type
_entity.pdbx_description
1 polymer ?
#
loop_
_entity_poly.entity_id
_entity_poly.type
_entity_poly.pdbx_seq_one_letter_code
_entity_poly.pdbx_strand_id
1 'polypeptide(L)' 'MAVLVDNDTKLCVSGITGREGTFHALNNRTYGTQVVAGVTPNKGGQDVEGVPVFNTF' A
#
# COMPACT_ATOMS: atom_id res chain seq x y z
N MET A 1 1.65 -21.09 11.62
CA MET A 1 0.71 -21.45 10.53
C MET A 1 -0.28 -20.31 10.41
N ALA A 2 -0.24 -19.60 9.28
CA ALA A 2 -1.20 -18.54 8.96
C ALA A 2 -2.42 -19.14 8.26
N VAL A 3 -3.55 -18.41 8.25
CA VAL A 3 -4.79 -18.86 7.59
C VAL A 3 -5.08 -18.05 6.32
N LEU A 4 -4.95 -16.72 6.37
CA LEU A 4 -5.32 -15.83 5.26
C LEU A 4 -4.16 -14.99 4.72
N VAL A 5 -3.31 -14.49 5.61
CA VAL A 5 -2.21 -13.59 5.27
C VAL A 5 -0.96 -14.01 6.01
N ASP A 6 0.18 -13.89 5.34
CA ASP A 6 1.50 -14.27 5.82
C ASP A 6 2.57 -13.31 5.26
N ASN A 7 3.84 -13.65 5.48
CA ASN A 7 4.96 -12.81 5.06
C ASN A 7 5.13 -12.72 3.54
N ASP A 8 4.52 -13.61 2.76
CA ASP A 8 4.58 -13.61 1.29
C ASP A 8 3.41 -12.82 0.68
N THR A 9 2.44 -12.41 1.49
CA THR A 9 1.26 -11.65 1.07
C THR A 9 1.66 -10.25 0.59
N LYS A 10 1.30 -9.94 -0.67
CA LYS A 10 1.48 -8.62 -1.26
C LYS A 10 0.25 -7.75 -1.05
N LEU A 11 0.41 -6.62 -0.38
CA LEU A 11 -0.67 -5.70 -0.03
C LEU A 11 -0.71 -4.50 -0.99
N CYS A 12 -1.89 -4.24 -1.54
CA CYS A 12 -2.21 -3.00 -2.24
C CYS A 12 -3.16 -2.14 -1.39
N VAL A 13 -2.90 -0.83 -1.28
CA VAL A 13 -3.69 0.07 -0.44
C VAL A 13 -4.55 1.00 -1.29
N SER A 14 -5.87 0.87 -1.18
CA SER A 14 -6.82 1.85 -1.74
C SER A 14 -6.79 3.14 -0.93
N GLY A 15 -6.68 4.29 -1.60
CA GLY A 15 -6.62 5.59 -0.92
C GLY A 15 -5.30 5.88 -0.21
N ILE A 16 -4.19 5.28 -0.66
CA ILE A 16 -2.87 5.41 -0.02
C ILE A 16 -2.40 6.86 0.12
N THR A 17 -2.85 7.77 -0.76
CA THR A 17 -2.45 9.19 -0.75
C THR A 17 -3.27 10.05 0.22
N GLY A 18 -4.25 9.48 0.92
CA GLY A 18 -4.97 10.13 2.01
C GLY A 18 -4.19 10.02 3.32
N ARG A 19 -4.44 10.93 4.28
CA ARG A 19 -3.71 10.99 5.56
C ARG A 19 -3.64 9.63 6.28
N GLU A 20 -4.78 8.98 6.47
CA GLU A 20 -4.85 7.68 7.15
C GLU A 20 -4.27 6.54 6.29
N GLY A 21 -4.49 6.60 4.96
CA GLY A 21 -3.96 5.62 4.02
C GLY A 21 -2.43 5.60 4.04
N THR A 22 -1.80 6.77 3.99
CA THR A 22 -0.35 6.92 4.11
C THR A 22 0.12 6.46 5.49
N PHE A 23 -0.49 6.93 6.57
CA PHE A 23 -0.07 6.61 7.94
C PHE A 23 -0.07 5.10 8.20
N HIS A 24 -1.16 4.39 7.89
CA HIS A 24 -1.24 2.96 8.12
C HIS A 24 -0.40 2.15 7.11
N ALA A 25 -0.33 2.55 5.84
CA ALA A 25 0.49 1.85 4.85
C ALA A 25 1.98 1.86 5.22
N LEU A 26 2.51 3.00 5.66
CA LEU A 26 3.92 3.12 6.05
C LEU A 26 4.23 2.39 7.34
N ASN A 27 3.32 2.42 8.33
CA ASN A 27 3.47 1.62 9.54
C ASN A 27 3.43 0.12 9.25
N ASN A 28 2.51 -0.34 8.39
CA ASN A 28 2.44 -1.75 7.98
C ASN A 28 3.71 -2.19 7.24
N ARG A 29 4.24 -1.33 6.35
CA ARG A 29 5.52 -1.58 5.66
C ARG A 29 6.68 -1.66 6.64
N THR A 30 6.74 -0.74 7.60
CA THR A 30 7.76 -0.73 8.67
C THR A 30 7.68 -1.99 9.53
N TYR A 31 6.47 -2.50 9.78
CA TYR A 31 6.25 -3.76 10.49
C TYR A 31 6.68 -5.01 9.68
N GLY A 32 6.91 -4.88 8.38
CA GLY A 32 7.36 -5.96 7.51
C GLY A 32 6.32 -6.44 6.48
N THR A 33 5.15 -5.79 6.41
CA THR A 33 4.16 -6.10 5.37
C THR A 33 4.68 -5.67 4.00
N GLN A 34 4.50 -6.51 2.97
CA GLN A 34 4.88 -6.17 1.60
C GLN A 34 3.85 -5.22 0.96
N VAL A 35 3.90 -3.93 1.29
CA VAL A 35 3.09 -2.90 0.63
C VAL A 35 3.69 -2.62 -0.75
N VAL A 36 3.08 -3.18 -1.80
CA VAL A 36 3.65 -3.18 -3.16
C VAL A 36 3.06 -2.11 -4.07
N ALA A 37 1.87 -1.62 -3.75
CA ALA A 37 1.16 -0.65 -4.57
C ALA A 37 0.15 0.13 -3.73
N GLY A 38 -0.26 1.29 -4.24
CA GLY A 38 -1.49 1.92 -3.81
C GLY A 38 -2.30 2.46 -4.98
N VAL A 39 -3.58 2.72 -4.73
CA VAL A 39 -4.51 3.21 -5.75
C VAL A 39 -5.10 4.53 -5.26
N THR A 40 -5.04 5.56 -6.09
CA THR A 40 -5.84 6.78 -5.93
C THR A 40 -6.16 7.34 -7.32
N PRO A 41 -7.44 7.40 -7.71
CA PRO A 41 -7.85 7.97 -9.00
C PRO A 41 -7.31 9.39 -9.18
N ASN A 42 -6.86 9.68 -10.40
CA ASN A 42 -6.23 10.94 -10.81
C ASN A 42 -4.85 11.21 -10.19
N LYS A 43 -4.26 10.25 -9.48
CA LYS A 43 -2.90 10.35 -8.91
C LYS A 43 -1.95 9.23 -9.36
N GLY A 44 -2.34 8.46 -10.38
CA GLY A 44 -1.46 7.45 -10.96
C GLY A 44 -0.15 8.03 -11.48
N GLY A 45 0.95 7.31 -11.29
CA GLY A 45 2.31 7.71 -11.67
C GLY A 45 3.08 8.44 -10.57
N GLN A 46 2.45 8.75 -9.44
CA GLN A 46 3.11 9.24 -8.22
C GLN A 46 3.61 8.07 -7.37
N ASP A 47 4.34 8.38 -6.29
CA ASP A 47 4.70 7.42 -5.25
C ASP A 47 4.40 7.96 -3.84
N VAL A 48 4.21 7.04 -2.89
CA VAL A 48 4.20 7.33 -1.44
C VAL A 48 5.40 6.62 -0.83
N GLU A 49 6.49 7.35 -0.60
CA GLU A 49 7.75 6.83 -0.04
C GLU A 49 8.27 5.61 -0.82
N GLY A 50 8.24 5.69 -2.15
CA GLY A 50 8.65 4.62 -3.05
C GLY A 50 7.59 3.52 -3.28
N VAL A 51 6.39 3.62 -2.70
CA VAL A 51 5.25 2.77 -3.09
C VAL A 51 4.56 3.37 -4.31
N PRO A 52 4.54 2.70 -5.47
CA PRO A 52 3.94 3.25 -6.68
C PRO A 52 2.42 3.40 -6.56
N VAL A 53 1.90 4.50 -7.09
CA VAL A 53 0.46 4.82 -7.11
C VAL A 53 -0.12 4.63 -8.50
N PHE A 54 -1.27 3.96 -8.57
CA PHE A 54 -2.03 3.72 -9.80
C PHE A 54 -3.41 4.38 -9.76
N ASN A 55 -4.01 4.58 -10.93
CA ASN A 55 -5.38 5.11 -11.03
C ASN A 55 -6.44 4.03 -10.76
N THR A 56 -6.11 2.76 -11.03
CA THR A 56 -6.99 1.59 -10.91
C THR A 56 -6.21 0.40 -10.34
N PHE A 57 -6.94 -0.61 -9.88
CA PHE A 57 -6.36 -1.92 -9.53
C PHE A 57 -6.00 -2.73 -10.78
#